data_AF-A0A243QAB8-F1
#
_entry.id   AF-A0A243QAB8-F1
#
_cell.length_a   1.000
_cell.length_b   1.000
_cell.length_c   1.000
_cell.angle_alpha   90.00
_cell.angle_beta   90.00
_cell.angle_gamma   90.00
#
_symmetry.space_group_name_H-M   'P 1'
#
loop_
_entity.id
_entity.type
_entity.pdbx_description
1 polymer ?
#
loop_
_entity_poly.entity_id
_entity_poly.type
_entity_poly.pdbx_seq_one_letter_code
_entity_poly.pdbx_strand_id
1 'polypeptide(L)'
;MGTRPCKQRRARLTAGALLALQISLIAPAAHDAAAADAPRSSTAVTAPAPASAIRPAGARTAVTGTYDADVLATARSPYRQASAPRAETATRTGTKTKTKTKTETKAETEAGTTSRTEAAATSSHPIQPIRIGHLQATQQLRKAGLRWKSSGGCTNRRVRTCTSLEAVRAATVTDVIALKQRSGCPVVVTGGTEVGHAPGRYSHHRGYKLDIKPNDCINRYITREHVLDGIRGDGAPLYRDSGTVYARESDHWDILFR
;
A
#
# COMPACT_ATOMS: atom_id res chain seq x y z
N MET A 1 28.10 43.12 38.90
CA MET A 1 26.68 43.44 39.14
C MET A 1 26.22 44.44 38.09
N GLY A 2 25.20 44.11 37.31
CA GLY A 2 24.67 44.98 36.26
C GLY A 2 23.44 44.33 35.62
N THR A 3 22.29 44.51 36.26
CA THR A 3 20.99 43.97 35.83
C THR A 3 20.46 44.77 34.64
N ARG A 4 20.19 44.10 33.52
CA ARG A 4 19.50 44.68 32.37
C ARG A 4 17.98 44.51 32.54
N PRO A 5 17.16 45.54 32.35
CA PRO A 5 15.70 45.44 32.51
C PRO A 5 15.03 44.80 31.29
N CYS A 6 14.14 43.83 31.55
CA CYS A 6 13.24 43.20 30.60
C CYS A 6 12.22 44.21 30.03
N LYS A 7 12.19 44.36 28.70
CA LYS A 7 11.18 45.14 27.99
C LYS A 7 9.94 44.27 27.75
N GLN A 8 8.91 44.44 28.59
CA GLN A 8 7.59 43.85 28.37
C GLN A 8 6.93 44.45 27.12
N ARG A 9 6.55 43.61 26.15
CA ARG A 9 5.66 44.00 25.05
C ARG A 9 4.22 43.75 25.48
N ARG A 10 3.47 44.84 25.62
CA ARG A 10 2.04 44.83 25.93
C ARG A 10 1.25 44.26 24.75
N ALA A 11 0.43 43.25 25.04
CA ALA A 11 -0.62 42.75 24.17
C ALA A 11 -1.70 43.81 23.97
N ARG A 12 -2.17 44.00 22.74
CA ARG A 12 -3.41 44.72 22.44
C ARG A 12 -4.47 43.69 22.07
N LEU A 13 -5.38 43.43 22.99
CA LEU A 13 -6.63 42.70 22.76
C LEU A 13 -7.62 43.65 22.12
N THR A 14 -7.96 43.42 20.84
CA THR A 14 -9.10 44.07 20.19
C THR A 14 -10.35 43.24 20.45
N ALA A 15 -11.30 43.83 21.16
CA ALA A 15 -12.67 43.38 21.29
C ALA A 15 -13.38 43.40 19.92
N GLY A 16 -14.22 42.40 19.65
CA GLY A 16 -15.02 42.40 18.42
C GLY A 16 -15.93 41.19 18.27
N ALA A 17 -17.18 41.38 18.68
CA ALA A 17 -18.40 40.67 18.26
C ALA A 17 -18.57 39.17 18.61
N LEU A 18 -19.19 38.91 19.76
CA LEU A 18 -20.01 37.72 19.98
C LEU A 18 -21.26 37.80 19.07
N LEU A 19 -21.37 36.90 18.09
CA LEU A 19 -22.61 36.62 17.39
C LEU A 19 -23.27 35.42 18.07
N ALA A 20 -24.27 35.69 18.91
CA ALA A 20 -25.09 34.65 19.53
C ALA A 20 -26.05 34.08 18.49
N LEU A 21 -25.76 32.88 17.99
CA LEU A 21 -26.67 32.11 17.15
C LEU A 21 -27.70 31.45 18.07
N GLN A 22 -28.91 31.98 18.11
CA GLN A 22 -30.02 31.37 18.84
C GLN A 22 -30.44 30.07 18.14
N ILE A 23 -30.47 28.99 18.93
CA ILE A 23 -30.94 27.66 18.55
C ILE A 23 -32.44 27.62 18.81
N SER A 24 -33.25 27.54 17.75
CA SER A 24 -34.66 27.19 17.86
C SER A 24 -34.79 25.67 17.87
N LEU A 25 -35.02 25.10 19.06
CA LEU A 25 -35.49 23.73 19.25
C LEU A 25 -36.98 23.68 18.90
N ILE A 26 -37.35 22.90 17.89
CA ILE A 26 -38.74 22.50 17.64
C ILE A 26 -38.90 21.08 18.21
N ALA A 27 -39.69 20.96 19.28
CA ALA A 27 -40.13 19.67 19.82
C ALA A 27 -41.40 19.20 19.08
N PRO A 28 -41.58 17.89 18.85
CA PRO A 28 -42.83 17.35 18.33
C PRO A 28 -43.89 17.19 19.44
N ALA A 29 -45.12 17.57 19.15
CA ALA A 29 -46.29 17.32 19.98
C ALA A 29 -46.74 15.84 19.86
N ALA A 30 -46.81 15.16 20.99
CA ALA A 30 -47.51 13.90 21.15
C ALA A 30 -49.03 14.13 21.10
N HIS A 31 -49.76 13.23 20.45
CA HIS A 31 -51.20 13.09 20.58
C HIS A 31 -51.49 11.85 21.42
N ASP A 32 -52.19 12.05 22.53
CA ASP A 32 -52.84 11.01 23.33
C ASP A 32 -54.15 10.57 22.68
N ALA A 33 -54.43 9.26 22.70
CA ALA A 33 -55.79 8.72 22.74
C ALA A 33 -55.81 7.30 23.34
N ALA A 34 -56.09 7.27 24.64
CA ALA A 34 -56.82 6.32 25.48
C ALA A 34 -57.23 4.89 24.99
N ALA A 35 -56.89 3.94 25.86
CA ALA A 35 -57.72 2.95 26.57
C ALA A 35 -58.47 1.81 25.84
N ALA A 36 -58.17 0.56 26.22
CA ALA A 36 -59.12 -0.37 26.85
C ALA A 36 -58.40 -1.65 27.37
N ASP A 37 -59.09 -2.31 28.29
CA ASP A 37 -58.67 -3.24 29.35
C ASP A 37 -58.74 -4.75 28.96
N ALA A 38 -58.22 -5.61 29.85
CA ALA A 38 -58.48 -7.06 30.04
C ALA A 38 -57.44 -8.13 29.57
N PRO A 39 -57.33 -9.30 30.27
CA PRO A 39 -56.03 -9.86 30.66
C PRO A 39 -55.73 -11.33 30.25
N ARG A 40 -54.50 -11.76 30.61
CA ARG A 40 -53.97 -13.14 30.81
C ARG A 40 -53.51 -13.93 29.57
N SER A 41 -52.23 -14.31 29.56
CA SER A 41 -51.79 -15.70 29.83
C SER A 41 -50.27 -15.85 29.77
N SER A 42 -49.73 -16.48 30.82
CA SER A 42 -48.34 -16.93 30.92
C SER A 42 -48.02 -17.98 29.86
N THR A 43 -46.92 -17.79 29.13
CA THR A 43 -46.13 -18.91 28.61
C THR A 43 -44.66 -18.63 28.87
N ALA A 44 -44.05 -19.50 29.65
CA ALA A 44 -42.63 -19.54 29.92
C ALA A 44 -41.90 -19.89 28.61
N VAL A 45 -40.94 -19.06 28.21
CA VAL A 45 -40.00 -19.39 27.14
C VAL A 45 -38.63 -19.67 27.77
N THR A 46 -38.34 -20.95 27.77
CA THR A 46 -37.07 -21.67 27.90
C THR A 46 -35.82 -20.86 27.54
N ALA A 47 -34.90 -20.76 28.51
CA ALA A 47 -33.51 -20.41 28.26
C ALA A 47 -32.74 -21.62 27.68
N PRO A 48 -31.89 -21.46 26.65
CA PRO A 48 -30.86 -22.43 26.36
C PRO A 48 -29.54 -22.11 27.09
N ALA A 49 -28.94 -23.18 27.61
CA ALA A 49 -27.68 -23.25 28.36
C ALA A 49 -26.42 -22.97 27.51
N PRO A 50 -25.22 -22.84 28.11
CA PRO A 50 -24.07 -22.15 27.51
C PRO A 50 -23.06 -23.03 26.74
N ALA A 51 -22.28 -22.35 25.90
CA ALA A 51 -20.89 -22.63 25.48
C ALA A 51 -20.54 -24.03 24.94
N SER A 52 -20.44 -24.13 23.61
CA SER A 52 -19.68 -25.22 22.96
C SER A 52 -18.19 -24.89 22.86
N ALA A 53 -17.42 -25.70 23.59
CA ALA A 53 -16.03 -26.13 23.40
C ALA A 53 -15.12 -25.39 22.41
N ILE A 54 -14.06 -24.81 22.99
CA ILE A 54 -12.81 -24.46 22.33
C ILE A 54 -12.17 -25.76 21.78
N ARG A 55 -11.99 -25.85 20.45
CA ARG A 55 -11.14 -26.89 19.84
C ARG A 55 -9.67 -26.59 20.18
N PRO A 56 -8.85 -27.59 20.55
CA PRO A 56 -7.43 -27.34 20.80
C PRO A 56 -6.73 -26.96 19.49
N ALA A 57 -5.85 -25.96 19.57
CA ALA A 57 -4.94 -25.60 18.51
C ALA A 57 -4.02 -26.80 18.23
N GLY A 58 -4.24 -27.48 17.10
CA GLY A 58 -3.33 -28.51 16.61
C GLY A 58 -1.97 -27.88 16.36
N ALA A 59 -0.93 -28.51 16.91
CA ALA A 59 0.47 -28.15 16.70
C ALA A 59 0.75 -28.05 15.19
N ARG A 60 1.02 -26.84 14.71
CA ARG A 60 1.49 -26.62 13.34
C ARG A 60 2.99 -26.90 13.33
N THR A 61 3.33 -28.07 12.82
CA THR A 61 4.70 -28.48 12.49
C THR A 61 5.36 -27.38 11.67
N ALA A 62 6.52 -26.91 12.13
CA ALA A 62 7.33 -25.95 11.41
C ALA A 62 7.74 -26.55 10.06
N VAL A 63 7.15 -26.03 8.97
CA VAL A 63 7.66 -26.29 7.63
C VAL A 63 8.88 -25.41 7.45
N THR A 64 10.07 -26.00 7.64
CA THR A 64 11.35 -25.42 7.25
C THR A 64 11.43 -25.43 5.72
N GLY A 65 10.72 -24.50 5.08
CA GLY A 65 10.95 -24.16 3.68
C GLY A 65 12.25 -23.38 3.58
N THR A 66 13.18 -23.83 2.74
CA THR A 66 14.37 -23.07 2.38
C THR A 66 13.96 -21.81 1.61
N TYR A 67 14.10 -20.62 2.21
CA TYR A 67 13.76 -19.34 1.59
C TYR A 67 15.01 -18.56 1.17
N ASP A 68 14.90 -17.79 0.07
CA ASP A 68 15.98 -16.98 -0.51
C ASP A 68 16.74 -16.14 0.54
N ALA A 69 18.06 -16.36 0.62
CA ALA A 69 18.99 -15.59 1.45
C ALA A 69 18.92 -14.07 1.20
N ASP A 70 18.40 -13.63 0.05
CA ASP A 70 18.25 -12.21 -0.32
C ASP A 70 17.34 -11.41 0.63
N VAL A 71 16.33 -12.05 1.26
CA VAL A 71 15.45 -11.38 2.23
C VAL A 71 16.21 -11.02 3.50
N LEU A 72 17.15 -11.88 3.91
CA LEU A 72 18.04 -11.67 5.05
C LEU A 72 19.23 -10.75 4.70
N ALA A 73 19.74 -10.85 3.47
CA ALA A 73 20.96 -10.14 3.03
C ALA A 73 20.75 -8.65 2.69
N THR A 74 19.51 -8.17 2.53
CA THR A 74 19.24 -6.74 2.25
C THR A 74 19.59 -5.83 3.45
N ALA A 75 19.99 -6.39 4.60
CA ALA A 75 20.38 -5.68 5.82
C ALA A 75 21.86 -5.27 5.90
N ARG A 76 22.47 -4.76 4.82
CA ARG A 76 23.76 -4.07 4.89
C ARG A 76 23.72 -2.77 4.09
N SER A 77 23.36 -1.68 4.78
CA SER A 77 23.57 -0.32 4.30
C SER A 77 25.07 0.02 4.36
N PRO A 78 25.67 0.39 3.23
CA PRO A 78 26.45 1.62 3.24
C PRO A 78 26.20 2.48 1.98
N TYR A 79 26.59 3.75 2.09
CA TYR A 79 26.65 4.83 1.09
C TYR A 79 25.47 5.80 1.09
N ARG A 80 25.60 6.96 1.76
CA ARG A 80 26.43 8.17 1.45
C ARG A 80 26.27 8.64 0.00
N GLN A 81 25.80 9.89 -0.09
CA GLN A 81 25.60 10.75 -1.26
C GLN A 81 26.57 10.47 -2.42
N ALA A 82 26.01 10.17 -3.60
CA ALA A 82 26.66 10.42 -4.87
C ALA A 82 25.79 11.40 -5.66
N SER A 83 26.40 12.55 -5.97
CA SER A 83 25.84 13.70 -6.66
C SER A 83 25.38 13.37 -8.09
N ALA A 84 24.34 14.07 -8.54
CA ALA A 84 23.79 13.98 -9.89
C ALA A 84 24.80 14.39 -10.97
N PRO A 85 24.83 13.74 -12.16
CA PRO A 85 25.47 14.31 -13.32
C PRO A 85 24.52 15.28 -14.05
N ARG A 86 25.12 16.40 -14.43
CA ARG A 86 24.59 17.53 -15.20
C ARG A 86 24.25 17.06 -16.62
N ALA A 87 23.07 17.40 -17.14
CA ALA A 87 22.70 17.12 -18.53
C ALA A 87 23.36 18.15 -19.46
N GLU A 88 24.23 17.67 -20.37
CA GLU A 88 24.72 18.42 -21.52
C GLU A 88 23.66 18.45 -22.63
N THR A 89 23.52 19.64 -23.22
CA THR A 89 22.74 19.97 -24.41
C THR A 89 23.27 19.24 -25.65
N ALA A 90 22.41 18.45 -26.31
CA ALA A 90 22.68 17.87 -27.62
C ALA A 90 21.90 18.62 -28.72
N THR A 91 22.66 19.23 -29.63
CA THR A 91 22.22 19.96 -30.82
C THR A 91 21.68 19.01 -31.89
N ARG A 92 20.58 19.41 -32.53
CA ARG A 92 19.81 18.66 -33.53
C ARG A 92 20.23 19.06 -34.95
N THR A 93 20.75 18.12 -35.73
CA THR A 93 20.90 18.22 -37.20
C THR A 93 20.75 16.83 -37.81
N GLY A 94 19.89 16.70 -38.83
CA GLY A 94 19.68 15.40 -39.50
C GLY A 94 18.41 15.31 -40.35
N THR A 95 18.41 16.08 -41.44
CA THR A 95 17.86 15.84 -42.78
C THR A 95 16.78 14.76 -43.01
N LYS A 96 15.66 15.22 -43.60
CA LYS A 96 14.60 14.43 -44.22
C LYS A 96 15.07 13.89 -45.58
N THR A 97 14.87 12.60 -45.84
CA THR A 97 14.67 12.08 -47.20
C THR A 97 13.58 11.01 -47.18
N LYS A 98 12.43 11.33 -47.77
CA LYS A 98 11.33 10.42 -48.08
C LYS A 98 11.60 9.87 -49.49
N THR A 99 11.76 8.55 -49.61
CA THR A 99 11.71 7.88 -50.92
C THR A 99 10.49 6.98 -50.98
N LYS A 100 9.89 7.00 -52.16
CA LYS A 100 8.52 6.67 -52.54
C LYS A 100 8.41 5.21 -52.94
N THR A 101 7.37 4.54 -52.45
CA THR A 101 6.91 3.21 -52.90
C THR A 101 6.20 3.33 -54.25
N LYS A 102 6.46 2.40 -55.20
CA LYS A 102 5.42 1.79 -56.07
C LYS A 102 5.95 0.55 -56.83
N THR A 103 5.40 -0.60 -56.43
CA THR A 103 4.82 -1.75 -57.18
C THR A 103 5.11 -1.95 -58.68
N GLU A 104 5.40 -3.21 -59.07
CA GLU A 104 4.73 -4.00 -60.14
C GLU A 104 5.34 -5.44 -60.25
N THR A 105 4.53 -6.51 -60.01
CA THR A 105 4.07 -7.62 -60.93
C THR A 105 5.14 -8.68 -61.30
N LYS A 106 4.92 -10.00 -61.52
CA LYS A 106 3.79 -10.97 -61.58
C LYS A 106 4.41 -12.39 -61.80
N ALA A 107 3.73 -13.47 -61.33
CA ALA A 107 3.76 -14.89 -61.81
C ALA A 107 5.08 -15.70 -61.71
N GLU A 108 5.15 -17.02 -61.53
CA GLU A 108 4.20 -18.14 -61.48
C GLU A 108 4.93 -19.40 -60.92
N THR A 109 4.17 -20.29 -60.28
CA THR A 109 4.28 -21.77 -60.23
C THR A 109 5.58 -22.46 -59.79
N GLU A 110 5.56 -23.22 -58.69
CA GLU A 110 5.60 -24.71 -58.72
C GLU A 110 5.49 -25.36 -57.34
N ALA A 111 4.90 -26.56 -57.34
CA ALA A 111 4.60 -27.38 -56.19
C ALA A 111 5.87 -27.94 -55.54
N GLY A 112 5.94 -27.85 -54.21
CA GLY A 112 7.02 -28.43 -53.42
C GLY A 112 6.55 -28.72 -52.01
N THR A 113 5.87 -29.86 -51.84
CA THR A 113 5.63 -30.47 -50.54
C THR A 113 6.98 -30.84 -49.93
N THR A 114 7.48 -30.01 -49.01
CA THR A 114 8.44 -30.46 -48.01
C THR A 114 7.96 -29.98 -46.64
N SER A 115 7.55 -30.98 -45.85
CA SER A 115 7.30 -30.93 -44.42
C SER A 115 8.24 -29.95 -43.72
N ARG A 116 7.68 -28.81 -43.24
CA ARG A 116 8.37 -27.96 -42.27
C ARG A 116 7.96 -28.46 -40.90
N THR A 117 8.69 -29.47 -40.46
CA THR A 117 8.76 -29.93 -39.08
C THR A 117 8.92 -28.74 -38.14
N GLU A 118 8.16 -28.81 -37.06
CA GLU A 118 8.27 -28.09 -35.80
C GLU A 118 9.56 -27.26 -35.61
N ALA A 119 9.40 -25.94 -35.62
CA ALA A 119 10.27 -25.05 -34.87
C ALA A 119 9.45 -23.84 -34.39
N ALA A 120 8.34 -24.11 -33.70
CA ALA A 120 7.73 -23.13 -32.82
C ALA A 120 8.62 -23.02 -31.57
N ALA A 121 9.76 -22.36 -31.72
CA ALA A 121 10.60 -21.98 -30.61
C ALA A 121 9.81 -21.01 -29.74
N THR A 122 9.36 -21.51 -28.58
CA THR A 122 8.66 -20.74 -27.55
C THR A 122 9.58 -19.62 -27.08
N SER A 123 9.42 -18.42 -27.66
CA SER A 123 10.03 -17.22 -27.11
C SER A 123 9.32 -16.90 -25.79
N SER A 124 9.78 -17.50 -24.70
CA SER A 124 9.35 -17.17 -23.35
C SER A 124 9.98 -15.83 -22.96
N HIS A 125 9.48 -14.74 -23.54
CA HIS A 125 9.75 -13.41 -23.00
C HIS A 125 9.24 -13.40 -21.56
N PRO A 126 10.10 -13.13 -20.56
CA PRO A 126 9.65 -13.06 -19.18
C PRO A 126 8.58 -11.97 -19.10
N ILE A 127 7.36 -12.34 -18.71
CA ILE A 127 6.28 -11.38 -18.52
C ILE A 127 6.73 -10.43 -17.42
N GLN A 128 7.09 -9.22 -17.81
CA GLN A 128 7.50 -8.21 -16.85
C GLN A 128 6.32 -7.88 -15.96
N PRO A 129 6.53 -7.69 -14.64
CA PRO A 129 5.43 -7.34 -13.76
C PRO A 129 4.83 -6.01 -14.22
N ILE A 130 3.51 -6.02 -14.42
CA ILE A 130 2.75 -4.83 -14.81
C ILE A 130 2.97 -3.75 -13.75
N ARG A 131 3.36 -2.56 -14.19
CA ARG A 131 3.54 -1.39 -13.34
C ARG A 131 2.51 -0.33 -13.68
N ILE A 132 2.00 0.32 -12.66
CA ILE A 132 0.97 1.35 -12.78
C ILE A 132 1.45 2.68 -12.22
N GLY A 133 0.87 3.76 -12.72
CA GLY A 133 1.18 5.12 -12.28
C GLY A 133 0.54 5.47 -10.93
N HIS A 134 1.04 6.53 -10.30
CA HIS A 134 0.59 6.96 -8.97
C HIS A 134 -0.94 7.19 -8.90
N LEU A 135 -1.50 7.89 -9.88
CA LEU A 135 -2.93 8.23 -9.90
C LEU A 135 -3.80 6.97 -9.97
N GLN A 136 -3.43 6.02 -10.82
CA GLN A 136 -4.14 4.76 -10.96
C GLN A 136 -4.07 3.94 -9.66
N ALA A 137 -2.89 3.83 -9.06
CA ALA A 137 -2.71 3.12 -7.79
C ALA A 137 -3.56 3.74 -6.67
N THR A 138 -3.47 5.05 -6.46
CA THR A 138 -4.24 5.75 -5.41
C THR A 138 -5.75 5.70 -5.64
N GLN A 139 -6.23 5.71 -6.89
CA GLN A 139 -7.64 5.48 -7.19
C GLN A 139 -8.10 4.08 -6.76
N GLN A 140 -7.31 3.03 -7.04
CA GLN A 140 -7.61 1.67 -6.61
C GLN A 140 -7.63 1.56 -5.08
N LEU A 141 -6.62 2.13 -4.40
CA LEU A 141 -6.57 2.17 -2.93
C LEU A 141 -7.81 2.85 -2.34
N ARG A 142 -8.18 4.03 -2.84
CA ARG A 142 -9.35 4.78 -2.37
C ARG A 142 -10.65 4.01 -2.61
N LYS A 143 -10.82 3.38 -3.78
CA LYS A 143 -11.99 2.56 -4.10
C LYS A 143 -12.15 1.38 -3.14
N ALA A 144 -11.04 0.83 -2.66
CA ALA A 144 -11.01 -0.24 -1.67
C ALA A 144 -11.06 0.24 -0.20
N GLY A 145 -11.19 1.55 0.04
CA GLY A 145 -11.26 2.12 1.39
C GLY A 145 -9.90 2.25 2.10
N LEU A 146 -8.78 2.12 1.38
CA LEU A 146 -7.45 2.44 1.90
C LEU A 146 -7.17 3.94 1.78
N ARG A 147 -6.36 4.45 2.69
CA ARG A 147 -5.85 5.83 2.63
C ARG A 147 -4.39 5.81 2.18
N TRP A 148 -3.94 6.98 1.71
CA TRP A 148 -2.55 7.25 1.37
C TRP A 148 -2.16 8.58 2.01
N LYS A 149 -0.94 8.69 2.52
CA LYS A 149 -0.42 9.91 3.13
C LYS A 149 1.06 10.05 2.84
N SER A 150 1.47 11.25 2.44
CA SER A 150 2.87 11.65 2.35
C SER A 150 3.22 12.66 3.45
N SER A 151 4.37 12.48 4.09
CA SER A 151 4.92 13.45 5.05
C SER A 151 5.33 14.75 4.36
N GLY A 152 5.87 14.68 3.15
CA GLY A 152 6.21 15.83 2.30
C GLY A 152 5.05 16.39 1.47
N GLY A 153 3.84 15.84 1.58
CA GLY A 153 2.67 16.31 0.82
C GLY A 153 2.83 16.16 -0.70
N CYS A 154 3.61 15.18 -1.15
CA CYS A 154 4.01 15.06 -2.56
C CYS A 154 4.07 13.60 -3.03
N THR A 155 4.15 13.43 -4.35
CA THR A 155 4.08 12.12 -5.03
C THR A 155 5.30 11.84 -5.91
N ASN A 156 6.28 12.73 -5.93
CA ASN A 156 7.48 12.59 -6.75
C ASN A 156 8.40 11.50 -6.21
N ARG A 157 8.58 10.44 -6.99
CA ARG A 157 9.41 9.30 -6.66
C ARG A 157 10.89 9.63 -6.42
N ARG A 158 11.38 10.76 -6.93
CA ARG A 158 12.77 11.18 -6.75
C ARG A 158 13.01 11.95 -5.44
N VAL A 159 11.99 12.11 -4.61
CA VAL A 159 12.05 12.88 -3.37
C VAL A 159 11.69 11.97 -2.19
N ARG A 160 12.63 11.81 -1.24
CA ARG A 160 12.53 10.85 -0.13
C ARG A 160 11.39 11.10 0.86
N THR A 161 10.86 12.32 0.91
CA THR A 161 9.74 12.69 1.80
C THR A 161 8.38 12.53 1.11
N CYS A 162 8.35 12.27 -0.20
CA CYS A 162 7.12 11.94 -0.90
C CYS A 162 6.75 10.48 -0.65
N THR A 163 5.47 10.16 -0.80
CA THR A 163 5.02 8.76 -0.85
C THR A 163 4.60 8.45 -2.28
N SER A 164 5.51 7.95 -3.10
CA SER A 164 5.24 7.78 -4.52
C SER A 164 4.79 6.36 -4.85
N LEU A 165 3.58 6.20 -5.40
CA LEU A 165 3.16 4.95 -6.03
C LEU A 165 3.46 4.91 -7.54
N GLU A 166 4.31 5.79 -8.05
CA GLU A 166 4.68 5.79 -9.46
C GLU A 166 5.44 4.53 -9.83
N ALA A 167 5.07 3.85 -10.91
CA ALA A 167 5.67 2.58 -11.33
C ALA A 167 5.72 1.51 -10.23
N VAL A 168 4.71 1.48 -9.34
CA VAL A 168 4.46 0.37 -8.41
C VAL A 168 3.93 -0.83 -9.19
N ARG A 169 4.18 -2.07 -8.73
CA ARG A 169 3.58 -3.26 -9.35
C ARG A 169 2.08 -3.25 -9.12
N ALA A 170 1.31 -3.60 -10.14
CA ALA A 170 -0.14 -3.81 -10.02
C ALA A 170 -0.46 -4.85 -8.94
N ALA A 171 0.28 -5.97 -8.93
CA ALA A 171 0.13 -7.03 -7.91
C ALA A 171 0.30 -6.51 -6.48
N THR A 172 1.33 -5.70 -6.22
CA THR A 172 1.55 -5.07 -4.90
C THR A 172 0.35 -4.23 -4.44
N VAL A 173 -0.30 -3.51 -5.36
CA VAL A 173 -1.51 -2.73 -5.04
C VAL A 173 -2.71 -3.66 -4.77
N THR A 174 -2.85 -4.73 -5.55
CA THR A 174 -3.86 -5.78 -5.30
C THR A 174 -3.66 -6.44 -3.93
N ASP A 175 -2.42 -6.74 -3.55
CA ASP A 175 -2.13 -7.48 -2.32
C ASP A 175 -2.32 -6.62 -1.06
N VAL A 176 -1.98 -5.33 -1.10
CA VAL A 176 -2.29 -4.42 0.03
C VAL A 176 -3.81 -4.19 0.17
N ILE A 177 -4.55 -4.22 -0.95
CA ILE A 177 -6.02 -4.22 -0.91
C ILE A 177 -6.55 -5.51 -0.28
N ALA A 178 -5.98 -6.67 -0.65
CA ALA A 178 -6.34 -7.94 -0.05
C ALA A 178 -6.02 -7.96 1.45
N LEU A 179 -4.90 -7.38 1.89
CA LEU A 179 -4.59 -7.21 3.31
C LEU A 179 -5.65 -6.38 4.03
N LYS A 180 -6.09 -5.25 3.46
CA LYS A 180 -7.19 -4.42 4.01
C LYS A 180 -8.50 -5.22 4.15
N GLN A 181 -8.80 -6.06 3.17
CA GLN A 181 -10.02 -6.88 3.15
C GLN A 181 -9.96 -8.01 4.18
N ARG A 182 -8.87 -8.80 4.19
CA ARG A 182 -8.70 -9.92 5.12
C ARG A 182 -8.59 -9.48 6.58
N SER A 183 -7.90 -8.37 6.84
CA SER A 183 -7.74 -7.86 8.20
C SER A 183 -8.96 -7.09 8.72
N GLY A 184 -9.79 -6.53 7.84
CA GLY A 184 -10.83 -5.56 8.21
C GLY A 184 -10.28 -4.22 8.76
N CYS A 185 -8.99 -4.11 9.01
CA CYS A 185 -8.38 -2.97 9.71
C CYS A 185 -8.24 -1.73 8.83
N PRO A 186 -8.21 -0.51 9.39
CA PRO A 186 -7.78 0.68 8.64
C PRO A 186 -6.34 0.52 8.16
N VAL A 187 -6.09 0.80 6.89
CA VAL A 187 -4.75 0.77 6.28
C VAL A 187 -4.46 2.12 5.63
N VAL A 188 -3.30 2.70 5.96
CA VAL A 188 -2.80 3.95 5.40
C VAL A 188 -1.42 3.70 4.81
N VAL A 189 -1.28 3.83 3.50
CA VAL A 189 0.02 3.72 2.82
C VAL A 189 0.81 5.02 3.05
N THR A 190 2.04 4.88 3.54
CA THR A 190 2.94 5.98 3.93
C THR A 190 4.29 5.97 3.22
N GLY A 191 4.65 4.85 2.60
CA GLY A 191 5.85 4.69 1.78
C GLY A 191 5.55 3.84 0.56
N GLY A 192 6.24 4.12 -0.52
CA GLY A 192 5.98 3.54 -1.82
C GLY A 192 7.27 3.21 -2.54
N THR A 193 7.53 3.92 -3.62
CA THR A 193 8.60 3.62 -4.56
C THR A 193 9.64 4.72 -4.63
N GLU A 194 9.48 5.75 -3.78
CA GLU A 194 10.40 6.86 -3.65
C GLU A 194 11.84 6.42 -3.35
N VAL A 195 12.78 7.33 -3.61
CA VAL A 195 14.18 7.14 -3.23
C VAL A 195 14.35 7.21 -1.70
N GLY A 196 15.43 6.62 -1.19
CA GLY A 196 15.75 6.61 0.25
C GLY A 196 15.67 5.22 0.88
N HIS A 197 15.12 4.25 0.15
CA HIS A 197 15.04 2.84 0.55
C HIS A 197 16.23 2.02 0.06
N ALA A 198 16.51 0.90 0.73
CA ALA A 198 17.55 -0.03 0.31
C ALA A 198 17.28 -0.57 -1.12
N PRO A 199 18.31 -0.66 -1.98
CA PRO A 199 18.18 -1.23 -3.30
C PRO A 199 18.02 -2.76 -3.23
N GLY A 200 17.64 -3.37 -4.35
CA GLY A 200 17.60 -4.83 -4.46
C GLY A 200 16.49 -5.32 -5.38
N ARG A 201 16.49 -6.62 -5.64
CA ARG A 201 15.48 -7.29 -6.47
C ARG A 201 14.07 -7.08 -5.91
N TYR A 202 13.91 -7.18 -4.60
CA TYR A 202 12.63 -7.07 -3.92
C TYR A 202 12.55 -5.77 -3.09
N SER A 203 12.68 -4.63 -3.76
CA SER A 203 12.78 -3.30 -3.12
C SER A 203 11.56 -2.41 -3.37
N HIS A 204 11.44 -1.35 -2.57
CA HIS A 204 10.52 -0.22 -2.81
C HIS A 204 10.70 0.34 -4.23
N HIS A 205 11.95 0.61 -4.62
CA HIS A 205 12.25 1.11 -5.96
C HIS A 205 11.94 0.11 -7.10
N ARG A 206 11.59 -1.15 -6.83
CA ARG A 206 11.10 -2.04 -7.90
C ARG A 206 9.59 -2.27 -7.85
N GLY A 207 8.92 -1.63 -6.90
CA GLY A 207 7.48 -1.70 -6.67
C GLY A 207 7.03 -2.94 -5.92
N TYR A 208 7.95 -3.64 -5.22
CA TYR A 208 7.66 -4.87 -4.47
C TYR A 208 7.23 -4.62 -3.03
N LYS A 209 7.53 -3.43 -2.49
CA LYS A 209 7.28 -3.10 -1.09
C LYS A 209 6.41 -1.86 -0.97
N LEU A 210 5.64 -1.79 0.11
CA LEU A 210 4.91 -0.60 0.55
C LEU A 210 5.08 -0.46 2.06
N ASP A 211 5.18 0.78 2.52
CA ASP A 211 5.10 1.07 3.95
C ASP A 211 3.69 1.44 4.33
N ILE A 212 3.19 0.89 5.43
CA ILE A 212 1.90 1.28 6.00
C ILE A 212 2.05 1.80 7.43
N LYS A 213 1.18 2.74 7.78
CA LYS A 213 1.10 3.28 9.14
C LYS A 213 0.64 2.18 10.12
N PRO A 214 1.33 1.98 11.25
CA PRO A 214 0.92 1.03 12.25
C PRO A 214 -0.30 1.57 13.00
N ASN A 215 -1.15 0.64 13.42
CA ASN A 215 -2.27 0.89 14.31
C ASN A 215 -2.61 -0.42 15.03
N ASP A 216 -3.33 -0.32 16.15
CA ASP A 216 -3.57 -1.49 17.01
C ASP A 216 -4.27 -2.64 16.28
N CYS A 217 -5.18 -2.33 15.35
CA CYS A 217 -5.87 -3.35 14.57
C CYS A 217 -4.90 -4.12 13.68
N ILE A 218 -4.16 -3.41 12.81
CA ILE A 218 -3.26 -4.08 11.85
C ILE A 218 -2.09 -4.76 12.56
N ASN A 219 -1.58 -4.17 13.64
CA ASN A 219 -0.52 -4.76 14.46
C ASN A 219 -0.97 -6.10 15.05
N ARG A 220 -2.17 -6.12 15.63
CA ARG A 220 -2.73 -7.35 16.20
C ARG A 220 -3.03 -8.40 15.14
N TYR A 221 -3.56 -7.99 13.98
CA TYR A 221 -3.82 -8.92 12.88
C TYR A 221 -2.52 -9.60 12.42
N ILE A 222 -1.50 -8.83 12.08
CA ILE A 222 -0.23 -9.39 11.58
C ILE A 222 0.43 -10.28 12.64
N THR A 223 0.51 -9.83 13.88
CA THR A 223 1.23 -10.57 14.93
C THR A 223 0.51 -11.82 15.43
N ARG A 224 -0.81 -11.93 15.22
CA ARG A 224 -1.59 -13.13 15.60
C ARG A 224 -1.76 -14.13 14.47
N GLU A 225 -1.97 -13.65 13.25
CA GLU A 225 -2.30 -14.51 12.11
C GLU A 225 -1.07 -15.05 11.38
N HIS A 226 0.09 -14.41 11.56
CA HIS A 226 1.29 -14.72 10.80
C HIS A 226 2.41 -15.22 11.71
N VAL A 227 3.21 -16.15 11.18
CA VAL A 227 4.29 -16.78 11.94
C VAL A 227 5.46 -15.79 12.06
N LEU A 228 5.99 -15.66 13.28
CA LEU A 228 7.23 -14.92 13.52
C LEU A 228 8.39 -15.66 12.84
N ASP A 229 9.09 -14.97 11.95
CA ASP A 229 10.14 -15.50 11.07
C ASP A 229 11.52 -14.90 11.40
N GLY A 230 11.71 -14.53 12.67
CA GLY A 230 12.97 -13.99 13.19
C GLY A 230 13.06 -12.47 13.19
N ILE A 231 14.30 -11.98 13.31
CA ILE A 231 14.64 -10.55 13.42
C ILE A 231 15.58 -10.19 12.27
N ARG A 232 15.26 -9.13 11.53
CA ARG A 232 16.11 -8.59 10.46
C ARG A 232 17.33 -7.86 11.05
N GLY A 233 18.39 -7.67 10.26
CA GLY A 233 19.65 -7.10 10.76
C GLY A 233 19.57 -5.68 11.35
N ASP A 234 18.48 -4.96 11.11
CA ASP A 234 18.15 -3.66 11.72
C ASP A 234 17.31 -3.77 13.01
N GLY A 235 17.03 -4.98 13.48
CA GLY A 235 16.25 -5.25 14.68
C GLY A 235 14.74 -5.39 14.43
N ALA A 236 14.26 -5.26 13.19
CA ALA A 236 12.83 -5.38 12.88
C ALA A 236 12.35 -6.85 13.00
N PRO A 237 11.33 -7.16 13.83
CA PRO A 237 10.68 -8.46 13.80
C PRO A 237 10.01 -8.73 12.46
N LEU A 238 10.20 -9.93 11.93
CA LEU A 238 9.63 -10.37 10.66
C LEU A 238 8.46 -11.32 10.90
N TYR A 239 7.36 -11.12 10.16
CA TYR A 239 6.24 -12.05 10.11
C TYR A 239 5.98 -12.46 8.67
N ARG A 240 5.52 -13.70 8.45
CA ARG A 240 5.35 -14.25 7.08
C ARG A 240 3.97 -14.86 6.84
N ASP A 241 3.44 -14.58 5.65
CA ASP A 241 2.23 -15.20 5.09
C ASP A 241 2.42 -15.47 3.60
N SER A 242 2.50 -16.74 3.21
CA SER A 242 2.36 -17.18 1.81
C SER A 242 3.18 -16.37 0.77
N GLY A 243 4.41 -15.97 1.13
CA GLY A 243 5.31 -15.17 0.29
C GLY A 243 5.35 -13.67 0.60
N THR A 244 4.39 -13.15 1.37
CA THR A 244 4.42 -11.81 1.95
C THR A 244 5.26 -11.78 3.22
N VAL A 245 6.11 -10.77 3.37
CA VAL A 245 6.92 -10.56 4.57
C VAL A 245 6.60 -9.20 5.16
N TYR A 246 6.26 -9.17 6.44
CA TYR A 246 5.96 -7.97 7.21
C TYR A 246 7.12 -7.70 8.16
N ALA A 247 7.85 -6.61 7.95
CA ALA A 247 8.88 -6.14 8.87
C ALA A 247 8.31 -5.04 9.76
N ARG A 248 8.31 -5.27 11.08
CA ARG A 248 7.90 -4.25 12.04
C ARG A 248 9.06 -3.30 12.33
N GLU A 249 9.09 -2.18 11.62
CA GLU A 249 9.97 -1.07 11.96
C GLU A 249 9.35 -0.21 13.08
N SER A 250 10.10 0.77 13.60
CA SER A 250 9.66 1.57 14.75
C SER A 250 8.36 2.33 14.46
N ASP A 251 8.28 3.04 13.33
CA ASP A 251 7.19 3.93 12.97
C ASP A 251 6.29 3.44 11.82
N HIS A 252 6.66 2.34 11.15
CA HIS A 252 5.88 1.74 10.06
C HIS A 252 5.99 0.21 9.98
N TRP A 253 5.14 -0.38 9.13
CA TRP A 253 5.34 -1.73 8.62
C TRP A 253 5.91 -1.64 7.22
N ASP A 254 7.09 -2.22 7.01
CA ASP A 254 7.71 -2.40 5.69
C ASP A 254 7.29 -3.78 5.16
N ILE A 255 6.42 -3.79 4.15
CA ILE A 255 5.77 -5.01 3.68
C ILE A 255 6.26 -5.36 2.28
N LEU A 256 6.88 -6.53 2.13
CA LEU A 256 7.24 -7.12 0.86
C LEU A 256 6.13 -8.04 0.34
N PHE A 257 5.63 -7.74 -0.86
CA PHE A 257 4.69 -8.57 -1.61
C PHE A 257 5.42 -9.25 -2.79
N ARG A 258 5.55 -10.59 -2.76
CA ARG A 258 6.27 -11.36 -3.80
C ARG A 258 5.35 -11.76 -4.94
#